data_AF-A0A7S3UIE1-F1
#
_entry.id   AF-A0A7S3UIE1-F1
#
_cell.length_a   1.000
_cell.length_b   1.000
_cell.length_c   1.000
_cell.angle_alpha   90.00
_cell.angle_beta   90.00
_cell.angle_gamma   90.00
#
_symmetry.space_group_name_H-M   'P 1'
#
loop_
_entity.id
_entity.type
_entity.pdbx_description
1 polymer ?
#
loop_
_entity_poly.entity_id
_entity_poly.type
_entity_poly.pdbx_seq_one_letter_code
_entity_poly.pdbx_strand_id
1 'polypeptide(L)'
;SDTVGDVSAFQSEFLWLIIMGFIVGFIMAYGIGANDVANSFSASVGAKSLTLKQAVILASICEMVGAIGMGASVTDTVRKGILNGDYFIYNPDLLMLAMFSALTGAGAWLIIATIMSFPVSTTHSIIGGLIGVGMSVSYEAVDWMSVLMIVVSWVTSPLLAAIIGGSWFLLVRTFILRKGDKAAKYSYRFFPILLLIVFISVCLFIIFKNPQKEMKAFAKDYPGYAALAAIGVGIALALITYAATYRLVKRRIAAAPDTAELPMPANAPGKRTDSSDSSEKEEGVEADDACSGITKVDASPAQNQVKHNKHVFNRDLHTEAREADAKIAAIQDNAEVFPPKAEETFKILQVVSASFASISHGANDVANAIGPIASIWGIWQTADVVSSVAVPMWILFFGGAGIVIGLLTYGYNVTRTVGCSL
;
A
#
# COMPACT_ATOMS: atom_id res chain seq x y z
N SER A 1 3.42 -22.81 -44.15
CA SER A 1 3.66 -23.95 -43.24
C SER A 1 4.88 -23.73 -42.35
N ASP A 2 5.69 -22.69 -42.57
CA ASP A 2 7.05 -22.65 -42.01
C ASP A 2 7.20 -21.80 -40.74
N THR A 3 6.16 -21.05 -40.33
CA THR A 3 6.18 -20.23 -39.10
C THR A 3 6.04 -21.05 -37.81
N VAL A 4 5.41 -22.23 -37.87
CA VAL A 4 5.20 -23.08 -36.67
C VAL A 4 6.49 -23.77 -36.23
N GLY A 5 7.39 -24.07 -37.18
CA GLY A 5 8.69 -24.69 -36.89
C GLY A 5 9.66 -23.74 -36.16
N ASP A 6 9.63 -22.46 -36.51
CA ASP A 6 10.52 -21.43 -35.97
C ASP A 6 10.17 -21.09 -34.50
N VAL A 7 8.87 -20.91 -34.21
CA VAL A 7 8.40 -20.64 -32.84
C VAL A 7 8.64 -21.83 -31.91
N SER A 8 8.42 -23.07 -32.36
CA SER A 8 8.67 -24.25 -31.52
C SER A 8 10.16 -24.43 -31.20
N ALA A 9 11.05 -24.13 -32.16
CA ALA A 9 12.48 -24.17 -31.93
C ALA A 9 12.90 -23.09 -30.93
N PHE A 10 12.46 -21.84 -31.14
CA PHE A 10 12.67 -20.73 -30.21
C PHE A 10 12.18 -21.05 -28.79
N GLN A 11 10.98 -21.63 -28.67
CA GLN A 11 10.43 -22.04 -27.38
C GLN A 11 11.28 -23.08 -26.67
N SER A 12 11.81 -24.04 -27.41
CA SER A 12 12.67 -25.09 -26.85
C SER A 12 14.02 -24.53 -26.40
N GLU A 13 14.59 -23.60 -27.17
CA GLU A 13 15.87 -22.96 -26.88
C GLU A 13 15.79 -22.06 -25.64
N PHE A 14 14.73 -21.25 -25.53
CA PHE A 14 14.55 -20.30 -24.43
C PHE A 14 13.67 -20.84 -23.28
N LEU A 15 13.41 -22.15 -23.25
CA LEU A 15 12.64 -22.78 -22.18
C LEU A 15 13.29 -22.58 -20.80
N TRP A 16 14.62 -22.59 -20.73
CA TRP A 16 15.33 -22.33 -19.48
C TRP A 16 15.09 -20.89 -18.97
N LEU A 17 15.04 -19.91 -19.88
CA LEU A 17 14.90 -18.50 -19.54
C LEU A 17 13.51 -18.21 -18.99
N ILE A 18 12.47 -18.85 -19.54
CA ILE A 18 11.12 -18.72 -19.01
C ILE A 18 10.99 -19.38 -17.64
N ILE A 19 11.54 -20.58 -17.44
CA ILE A 19 11.54 -21.26 -16.13
C ILE A 19 12.24 -20.39 -15.08
N MET A 20 13.44 -19.89 -15.39
CA MET A 20 14.19 -19.01 -14.50
C MET A 20 13.47 -17.68 -14.27
N GLY A 21 12.82 -17.13 -15.31
CA GLY A 21 12.00 -15.91 -15.22
C GLY A 21 10.85 -16.05 -14.24
N PHE A 22 10.13 -17.19 -14.25
CA PHE A 22 9.11 -17.46 -13.24
C PHE A 22 9.70 -17.60 -11.84
N ILE A 23 10.82 -18.32 -11.68
CA ILE A 23 11.47 -18.47 -10.37
C ILE A 23 11.89 -17.12 -9.80
N VAL A 24 12.60 -16.30 -10.58
CA VAL A 24 13.05 -14.97 -10.13
C VAL A 24 11.85 -14.03 -9.93
N GLY A 25 10.86 -14.08 -10.81
CA GLY A 25 9.63 -13.33 -10.68
C GLY A 25 8.86 -13.68 -9.40
N PHE A 26 8.87 -14.95 -8.99
CA PHE A 26 8.33 -15.37 -7.69
C PHE A 26 9.13 -14.80 -6.52
N ILE A 27 10.47 -14.79 -6.60
CA ILE A 27 11.33 -14.20 -5.59
C ILE A 27 11.06 -12.68 -5.47
N MET A 28 10.88 -11.99 -6.59
CA MET A 28 10.50 -10.58 -6.60
C MET A 28 9.12 -10.39 -5.94
N ALA A 29 8.10 -11.17 -6.34
CA ALA A 29 6.77 -11.13 -5.74
C ALA A 29 6.79 -11.42 -4.23
N TYR A 30 7.58 -12.40 -3.81
CA TYR A 30 7.83 -12.70 -2.41
C TYR A 30 8.47 -11.52 -1.68
N GLY A 31 9.50 -10.91 -2.26
CA GLY A 31 10.17 -9.73 -1.71
C GLY A 31 9.22 -8.56 -1.55
N ILE A 32 8.34 -8.32 -2.52
CA ILE A 32 7.29 -7.29 -2.48
C ILE A 32 6.39 -7.54 -1.28
N GLY A 33 5.82 -8.74 -1.19
CA GLY A 33 4.95 -9.11 -0.09
C GLY A 33 5.63 -9.06 1.28
N ALA A 34 6.93 -9.31 1.36
CA ALA A 34 7.69 -9.22 2.60
C ALA A 34 8.06 -7.78 3.00
N ASN A 35 8.26 -6.88 2.03
CA ASN A 35 8.64 -5.49 2.29
C ASN A 35 7.44 -4.58 2.54
N ASP A 36 6.36 -4.75 1.76
CA ASP A 36 5.35 -3.70 1.61
C ASP A 36 4.07 -3.86 2.48
N VAL A 37 3.98 -4.91 3.30
CA VAL A 37 2.85 -5.12 4.25
C VAL A 37 2.58 -3.92 5.14
N ALA A 38 3.67 -3.26 5.53
CA ALA A 38 3.64 -2.10 6.38
C ALA A 38 2.81 -0.95 5.78
N ASN A 39 2.67 -0.87 4.46
CA ASN A 39 2.08 0.28 3.80
C ASN A 39 0.57 0.40 4.04
N SER A 40 -0.15 -0.71 4.23
CA SER A 40 -1.61 -0.71 4.32
C SER A 40 -2.17 -0.95 5.73
N PHE A 41 -1.53 -1.81 6.52
CA PHE A 41 -2.09 -2.23 7.82
C PHE A 41 -1.29 -1.79 9.05
N SER A 42 -0.12 -1.17 8.90
CA SER A 42 0.69 -0.69 10.04
C SER A 42 -0.09 0.25 10.95
N ALA A 43 -0.80 1.22 10.39
CA ALA A 43 -1.63 2.15 11.16
C ALA A 43 -2.76 1.45 11.92
N SER A 44 -3.35 0.37 11.36
CA SER A 44 -4.41 -0.39 12.03
C SER A 44 -3.86 -1.24 13.17
N VAL A 45 -2.65 -1.76 13.02
CA VAL A 45 -1.94 -2.51 14.07
C VAL A 45 -1.48 -1.56 15.18
N GLY A 46 -0.89 -0.41 14.81
CA GLY A 46 -0.45 0.66 15.71
C GLY A 46 -1.59 1.48 16.33
N ALA A 47 -2.86 1.25 15.97
CA ALA A 47 -4.02 1.79 16.70
C ALA A 47 -4.65 0.76 17.65
N LYS A 48 -4.02 -0.42 17.79
CA LYS A 48 -4.60 -1.63 18.42
C LYS A 48 -5.98 -2.02 17.86
N SER A 49 -6.30 -1.61 16.63
CA SER A 49 -7.55 -1.96 15.95
C SER A 49 -7.53 -3.42 15.48
N LEU A 50 -6.35 -3.91 15.08
CA LEU A 50 -6.10 -5.29 14.70
C LEU A 50 -4.84 -5.82 15.38
N THR A 51 -4.84 -7.12 15.67
CA THR A 51 -3.59 -7.81 16.00
C THR A 51 -2.73 -8.03 14.75
N LEU A 52 -1.43 -8.20 14.93
CA LEU A 52 -0.51 -8.47 13.82
C LEU A 52 -0.92 -9.70 13.00
N LYS A 53 -1.41 -10.79 13.65
CA LYS A 53 -1.95 -11.96 12.94
C LYS A 53 -3.11 -11.59 12.03
N GLN A 54 -4.07 -10.83 12.56
CA GLN A 54 -5.28 -10.47 11.82
C GLN A 54 -4.95 -9.54 10.65
N ALA A 55 -4.05 -8.59 10.86
CA ALA A 55 -3.58 -7.69 9.81
C ALA A 55 -2.91 -8.46 8.66
N VAL A 56 -2.00 -9.40 8.97
CA VAL A 56 -1.31 -10.22 7.97
C VAL A 56 -2.31 -11.08 7.16
N ILE A 57 -3.24 -11.76 7.82
CA ILE A 57 -4.24 -12.59 7.13
C ILE A 57 -5.15 -11.75 6.23
N LEU A 58 -5.62 -10.61 6.75
CA LEU A 58 -6.50 -9.73 6.00
C LEU A 58 -5.78 -9.10 4.80
N ALA A 59 -4.53 -8.66 4.99
CA ALA A 59 -3.68 -8.16 3.92
C ALA A 59 -3.46 -9.22 2.84
N SER A 60 -3.18 -10.47 3.21
CA SER A 60 -3.02 -11.55 2.22
C SER A 60 -4.25 -11.72 1.31
N ILE A 61 -5.45 -11.62 1.87
CA ILE A 61 -6.69 -11.72 1.09
C ILE A 61 -6.85 -10.47 0.21
N CYS A 62 -6.65 -9.28 0.76
CA CYS A 62 -6.79 -8.02 0.05
C CYS A 62 -5.79 -7.85 -1.09
N GLU A 63 -4.50 -8.10 -0.86
CA GLU A 63 -3.45 -8.06 -1.87
C GLU A 63 -3.75 -9.04 -3.01
N MET A 64 -4.16 -10.28 -2.69
CA MET A 64 -4.54 -11.29 -3.69
C MET A 64 -5.74 -10.84 -4.54
N VAL A 65 -6.78 -10.30 -3.90
CA VAL A 65 -7.97 -9.77 -4.60
C VAL A 65 -7.57 -8.60 -5.52
N GLY A 66 -6.70 -7.71 -5.05
CA GLY A 66 -6.15 -6.61 -5.84
C GLY A 66 -5.35 -7.08 -7.05
N ALA A 67 -4.43 -8.01 -6.81
CA ALA A 67 -3.55 -8.59 -7.82
C ALA A 67 -4.33 -9.25 -8.97
N ILE A 68 -5.35 -10.05 -8.65
CA ILE A 68 -6.17 -10.75 -9.64
C ILE A 68 -7.18 -9.79 -10.30
N GLY A 69 -7.86 -8.96 -9.51
CA GLY A 69 -8.97 -8.14 -9.97
C GLY A 69 -8.56 -6.90 -10.76
N MET A 70 -7.42 -6.30 -10.43
CA MET A 70 -6.96 -5.03 -11.00
C MET A 70 -5.51 -5.06 -11.48
N GLY A 71 -4.72 -6.08 -11.14
CA GLY A 71 -3.31 -6.15 -11.51
C GLY A 71 -3.04 -6.19 -13.02
N ALA A 72 -3.95 -6.76 -13.81
CA ALA A 72 -3.81 -6.86 -15.25
C ALA A 72 -3.66 -5.49 -15.94
N SER A 73 -4.42 -4.48 -15.49
CA SER A 73 -4.41 -3.13 -16.09
C SER A 73 -3.13 -2.36 -15.78
N VAL A 74 -2.61 -2.53 -14.57
CA VAL A 74 -1.35 -1.92 -14.12
C VAL A 74 -0.16 -2.60 -14.82
N THR A 75 -0.17 -3.93 -14.88
CA THR A 75 0.87 -4.75 -15.54
C THR A 75 1.12 -4.31 -16.99
N ASP A 76 0.04 -4.02 -17.72
CA ASP A 76 0.14 -3.61 -19.12
C ASP A 76 0.82 -2.24 -19.28
N THR A 77 0.78 -1.39 -18.25
CA THR A 77 1.43 -0.08 -18.22
C THR A 77 2.93 -0.22 -17.93
N VAL A 78 3.32 -1.05 -16.95
CA VAL A 78 4.73 -1.33 -16.61
C VAL A 78 5.49 -1.93 -17.79
N ARG A 79 4.84 -2.82 -18.55
CA ARG A 79 5.44 -3.48 -19.71
C ARG A 79 5.78 -2.53 -20.86
N LYS A 80 4.93 -1.53 -21.12
CA LYS A 80 5.01 -0.67 -22.32
C LYS A 80 5.82 0.61 -22.12
N GLY A 81 6.01 1.05 -20.88
CA GLY A 81 6.39 2.44 -20.59
C GLY A 81 7.86 2.69 -20.26
N ILE A 82 8.80 1.77 -20.52
CA ILE A 82 10.19 1.93 -20.01
C ILE A 82 11.24 1.60 -21.07
N LEU A 83 11.15 0.42 -21.69
CA LEU A 83 12.03 0.05 -22.80
C LEU A 83 11.32 0.30 -24.13
N ASN A 84 12.04 0.87 -25.08
CA ASN A 84 11.54 1.06 -26.43
C ASN A 84 11.54 -0.28 -27.18
N GLY A 85 10.35 -0.84 -27.40
CA GLY A 85 10.17 -2.13 -28.07
C GLY A 85 10.76 -2.18 -29.48
N ASP A 86 10.86 -1.04 -30.17
CA ASP A 86 11.35 -0.97 -31.56
C ASP A 86 12.82 -1.40 -31.67
N TYR A 87 13.63 -1.18 -30.63
CA TYR A 87 15.03 -1.63 -30.58
C TYR A 87 15.17 -3.14 -30.51
N PHE A 88 14.13 -3.84 -30.05
CA PHE A 88 14.17 -5.27 -29.78
C PHE A 88 13.39 -6.09 -30.82
N ILE A 89 12.72 -5.47 -31.79
CA ILE A 89 11.91 -6.18 -32.81
C ILE A 89 12.71 -7.30 -33.49
N TYR A 90 13.97 -7.03 -33.82
CA TYR A 90 14.83 -7.99 -34.51
C TYR A 90 15.59 -8.94 -33.57
N ASN A 91 15.54 -8.72 -32.25
CA ASN A 91 16.20 -9.53 -31.23
C ASN A 91 15.26 -9.71 -30.01
N PRO A 92 14.16 -10.45 -30.16
CA PRO A 92 13.17 -10.66 -29.11
C PRO A 92 13.74 -11.39 -27.88
N ASP A 93 14.69 -12.28 -28.10
CA ASP A 93 15.48 -12.98 -27.08
C ASP A 93 16.26 -12.02 -26.17
N LEU A 94 16.84 -10.96 -26.74
CA LEU A 94 17.55 -9.94 -25.96
C LEU A 94 16.60 -9.20 -25.02
N LEU A 95 15.36 -8.93 -25.45
CA LEU A 95 14.35 -8.32 -24.58
C LEU A 95 13.90 -9.27 -23.46
N MET A 96 13.79 -10.58 -23.73
CA MET A 96 13.52 -11.56 -22.67
C MET A 96 14.64 -11.57 -21.62
N LEU A 97 15.90 -11.60 -22.07
CA LEU A 97 17.06 -11.58 -21.18
C LEU A 97 17.14 -10.26 -20.40
N ALA A 98 16.77 -9.15 -21.04
CA ALA A 98 16.71 -7.85 -20.41
C ALA A 98 15.69 -7.80 -19.26
N MET A 99 14.47 -8.28 -19.51
CA MET A 99 13.40 -8.39 -18.50
C MET A 99 13.79 -9.31 -17.35
N PHE A 100 14.43 -10.44 -17.66
CA PHE A 100 14.95 -11.38 -16.66
C PHE A 100 16.04 -10.76 -15.78
N SER A 101 16.96 -10.00 -16.40
CA SER A 101 18.06 -9.33 -15.69
C SER A 101 17.54 -8.23 -14.77
N ALA A 102 16.58 -7.43 -15.24
CA ALA A 102 15.93 -6.40 -14.43
C ALA A 102 15.19 -6.99 -13.22
N LEU A 103 14.43 -8.09 -13.40
CA LEU A 103 13.81 -8.83 -12.31
C LEU A 103 14.83 -9.36 -11.31
N THR A 104 15.94 -9.90 -11.79
CA THR A 104 16.98 -10.48 -10.94
C THR A 104 17.63 -9.41 -10.08
N GLY A 105 18.01 -8.27 -10.68
CA GLY A 105 18.61 -7.15 -9.95
C GLY A 105 17.66 -6.54 -8.93
N ALA A 106 16.41 -6.26 -9.33
CA ALA A 106 15.41 -5.69 -8.45
C ALA A 106 15.02 -6.66 -7.32
N GLY A 107 14.82 -7.93 -7.64
CA GLY A 107 14.49 -8.98 -6.67
C GLY A 107 15.61 -9.19 -5.65
N ALA A 108 16.87 -9.26 -6.09
CA ALA A 108 18.01 -9.40 -5.19
C ALA A 108 18.11 -8.20 -4.22
N TRP A 109 18.00 -6.98 -4.74
CA TRP A 109 18.00 -5.77 -3.91
C TRP A 109 16.85 -5.79 -2.89
N LEU A 110 15.65 -6.18 -3.32
CA LEU A 110 14.47 -6.19 -2.47
C LEU A 110 14.58 -7.21 -1.33
N ILE A 111 15.14 -8.40 -1.60
CA ILE A 111 15.43 -9.39 -0.55
C ILE A 111 16.46 -8.84 0.44
N ILE A 112 17.54 -8.21 -0.04
CA ILE A 112 18.56 -7.62 0.84
C ILE A 112 17.95 -6.52 1.73
N ALA A 113 17.21 -5.57 1.15
CA ALA A 113 16.56 -4.49 1.88
C ALA A 113 15.56 -5.03 2.92
N THR A 114 14.82 -6.08 2.56
CA THR A 114 13.89 -6.76 3.45
C THR A 114 14.60 -7.45 4.61
N ILE A 115 15.72 -8.13 4.38
CA ILE A 115 16.54 -8.72 5.46
C ILE A 115 17.02 -7.61 6.42
N MET A 116 17.43 -6.46 5.88
CA MET A 116 17.81 -5.28 6.65
C MET A 116 16.63 -4.53 7.29
N SER A 117 15.39 -4.98 7.08
CA SER A 117 14.16 -4.36 7.56
C SER A 117 13.96 -2.90 7.10
N PHE A 118 14.50 -2.56 5.93
CA PHE A 118 14.32 -1.25 5.31
C PHE A 118 13.05 -1.24 4.46
N PRO A 119 12.10 -0.30 4.71
CA PRO A 119 11.00 -0.07 3.79
C PRO A 119 11.54 0.61 2.54
N VAL A 120 11.49 -0.08 1.40
CA VAL A 120 12.02 0.42 0.12
C VAL A 120 10.95 0.32 -0.96
N SER A 121 11.03 1.17 -1.98
CA SER A 121 10.06 1.11 -3.06
C SER A 121 10.43 0.04 -4.10
N THR A 122 9.53 -0.92 -4.26
CA THR A 122 9.63 -2.00 -5.24
C THR A 122 9.52 -1.50 -6.68
N THR A 123 8.63 -0.52 -6.92
CA THR A 123 8.48 0.14 -8.22
C THR A 123 9.76 0.86 -8.65
N HIS A 124 10.41 1.61 -7.76
CA HIS A 124 11.70 2.25 -8.09
C HIS A 124 12.78 1.21 -8.40
N SER A 125 12.78 0.09 -7.68
CA SER A 125 13.75 -1.00 -7.86
C SER A 125 13.65 -1.64 -9.25
N ILE A 126 12.44 -2.01 -9.68
CA ILE A 126 12.25 -2.63 -11.01
C ILE A 126 12.47 -1.64 -12.15
N ILE A 127 12.00 -0.40 -12.01
CA ILE A 127 12.19 0.63 -13.03
C ILE A 127 13.67 0.99 -13.17
N GLY A 128 14.40 1.11 -12.06
CA GLY A 128 15.86 1.28 -12.07
C GLY A 128 16.57 0.11 -12.75
N GLY A 129 16.14 -1.13 -12.48
CA GLY A 129 16.66 -2.32 -13.16
C GLY A 129 16.42 -2.30 -14.67
N LEU A 130 15.22 -1.92 -15.11
CA LEU A 130 14.87 -1.80 -16.52
C LEU A 130 15.68 -0.69 -17.21
N ILE A 131 15.83 0.48 -16.59
CA ILE A 131 16.69 1.55 -17.11
C ILE A 131 18.14 1.07 -17.23
N GLY A 132 18.68 0.43 -16.19
CA GLY A 132 20.06 -0.05 -16.18
C GLY A 132 20.34 -1.06 -17.31
N VAL A 133 19.42 -2.00 -17.52
CA VAL A 133 19.52 -2.95 -18.63
C VAL A 133 19.33 -2.27 -19.98
N GLY A 134 18.37 -1.35 -20.12
CA GLY A 134 18.18 -0.58 -21.35
C GLY A 134 19.45 0.18 -21.74
N MET A 135 20.06 0.88 -20.78
CA MET A 135 21.32 1.59 -20.98
C MET A 135 22.50 0.67 -21.32
N SER A 136 22.49 -0.59 -20.88
CA SER A 136 23.52 -1.57 -21.26
C SER A 136 23.45 -1.98 -22.73
N VAL A 137 22.26 -1.87 -23.34
CA VAL A 137 22.05 -2.12 -24.78
C VAL A 137 22.33 -0.84 -25.58
N SER A 138 21.64 0.25 -25.26
CA SER A 138 21.83 1.57 -25.88
C SER A 138 21.13 2.66 -25.06
N TYR A 139 21.63 3.90 -25.11
CA TYR A 139 20.93 5.06 -24.55
C TYR A 139 19.51 5.22 -25.12
N GLU A 140 19.33 4.90 -26.40
CA GLU A 140 18.05 5.06 -27.11
C GLU A 140 17.07 3.90 -26.89
N ALA A 141 17.55 2.78 -26.30
CA ALA A 141 16.69 1.65 -25.94
C ALA A 141 15.77 1.97 -24.73
N VAL A 142 16.04 3.08 -24.02
CA VAL A 142 15.21 3.59 -22.92
C VAL A 142 14.28 4.69 -23.44
N ASP A 143 12.98 4.58 -23.17
CA ASP A 143 12.04 5.66 -23.45
C ASP A 143 12.13 6.74 -22.36
N TRP A 144 12.98 7.73 -22.59
CA TRP A 144 13.22 8.84 -21.67
C TRP A 144 12.00 9.70 -21.39
N MET A 145 11.06 9.80 -22.34
CA MET A 145 9.83 10.58 -22.13
C MET A 145 8.93 9.85 -21.14
N SER A 146 8.76 8.54 -21.31
CA SER A 146 7.98 7.73 -20.37
C SER A 146 8.64 7.67 -18.99
N VAL A 147 9.97 7.53 -18.92
CA VAL A 147 10.73 7.61 -17.66
C VAL A 147 10.53 8.95 -16.97
N LEU A 148 10.59 10.08 -17.70
CA LEU A 148 10.33 11.41 -17.14
C LEU A 148 8.93 11.51 -16.54
N MET A 149 7.91 11.02 -17.24
CA MET A 149 6.52 11.02 -16.75
C MET A 149 6.37 10.18 -15.47
N ILE A 150 7.09 9.06 -15.37
CA ILE A 150 7.13 8.23 -14.16
C ILE A 150 7.79 8.99 -13.01
N VAL A 151 8.94 9.63 -13.24
CA VAL A 151 9.63 10.43 -12.21
C VAL A 151 8.76 11.58 -11.70
N VAL A 152 8.06 12.27 -12.61
CA VAL A 152 7.08 13.31 -12.23
C VAL A 152 5.97 12.72 -11.36
N SER A 153 5.49 11.51 -11.67
CA SER A 153 4.48 10.82 -10.85
C SER A 153 4.97 10.49 -9.44
N TRP A 154 6.26 10.17 -9.27
CA TRP A 154 6.85 9.85 -7.96
C TRP A 154 6.93 11.05 -7.04
N VAL A 155 7.07 12.26 -7.59
CA VAL A 155 7.04 13.51 -6.82
C VAL A 155 5.61 13.97 -6.56
N THR A 156 4.77 13.92 -7.57
CA THR A 156 3.39 14.44 -7.49
C THR A 156 2.47 13.55 -6.64
N SER A 157 2.67 12.23 -6.63
CA SER A 157 1.77 11.32 -5.89
C SER A 157 1.85 11.49 -4.36
N PRO A 158 3.03 11.54 -3.71
CA PRO A 158 3.12 11.80 -2.27
C PRO A 158 2.60 13.19 -1.89
N LEU A 159 2.87 14.20 -2.72
CA LEU A 159 2.38 15.56 -2.49
C LEU A 159 0.84 15.60 -2.53
N LEU A 160 0.24 14.97 -3.54
CA LEU A 160 -1.21 14.89 -3.67
C LEU A 160 -1.83 14.09 -2.52
N ALA A 161 -1.19 12.98 -2.12
CA ALA A 161 -1.62 12.19 -0.96
C ALA A 161 -1.57 13.00 0.35
N ALA A 162 -0.52 13.82 0.55
CA ALA A 162 -0.40 14.70 1.71
C ALA A 162 -1.49 15.79 1.72
N ILE A 163 -1.76 16.42 0.57
CA ILE A 163 -2.79 17.46 0.45
C ILE A 163 -4.18 16.87 0.69
N ILE A 164 -4.52 15.77 0.00
CA ILE A 164 -5.83 15.13 0.10
C ILE A 164 -6.01 14.54 1.51
N GLY A 165 -5.03 13.79 2.01
CA GLY A 165 -5.07 13.19 3.34
C GLY A 165 -5.14 14.22 4.46
N GLY A 166 -4.33 15.27 4.38
CA GLY A 166 -4.34 16.39 5.33
C GLY A 166 -5.67 17.15 5.31
N SER A 167 -6.17 17.50 4.12
CA SER A 167 -7.48 18.14 3.97
C SER A 167 -8.61 17.26 4.51
N TRP A 168 -8.57 15.96 4.20
CA TRP A 168 -9.53 14.99 4.68
C TRP A 168 -9.53 14.88 6.21
N PHE A 169 -8.35 14.79 6.82
CA PHE A 169 -8.20 14.77 8.27
C PHE A 169 -8.75 16.05 8.91
N LEU A 170 -8.44 17.23 8.36
CA LEU A 170 -8.96 18.50 8.88
C LEU A 170 -10.49 18.60 8.80
N LEU A 171 -11.09 18.11 7.71
CA LEU A 171 -12.55 18.05 7.57
C LEU A 171 -13.17 17.12 8.61
N VAL A 172 -12.67 15.89 8.73
CA VAL A 172 -13.17 14.93 9.73
C VAL A 172 -12.99 15.46 11.15
N ARG A 173 -11.82 16.03 11.45
CA ARG A 173 -11.51 16.62 12.76
C ARG A 173 -12.48 17.73 13.12
N THR A 174 -12.73 18.65 12.20
CA THR A 174 -13.53 19.86 12.46
C THR A 174 -15.03 19.55 12.49
N PHE A 175 -15.52 18.75 11.56
CA PHE A 175 -16.96 18.53 11.40
C PHE A 175 -17.50 17.32 12.18
N ILE A 176 -16.64 16.34 12.51
CA ILE A 176 -17.05 15.09 13.16
C ILE A 176 -16.47 14.99 14.57
N LEU A 177 -15.14 14.93 14.70
CA LEU A 177 -14.48 14.58 15.97
C LEU A 177 -14.64 15.66 17.06
N ARG A 178 -14.56 16.95 16.70
CA ARG A 178 -14.69 18.07 17.63
C ARG A 178 -16.12 18.42 18.04
N LYS A 179 -17.11 17.58 17.70
CA LYS A 179 -18.53 17.78 18.09
C LYS A 179 -18.87 17.18 19.47
N GLY A 180 -17.88 16.86 20.30
CA GLY A 180 -18.06 16.34 21.65
C GLY A 180 -18.93 15.07 21.67
N ASP A 181 -19.95 15.03 22.52
CA ASP A 181 -20.83 13.86 22.68
C ASP A 181 -21.59 13.46 21.40
N LYS A 182 -21.73 14.38 20.44
CA LYS A 182 -22.37 14.09 19.15
C LYS A 182 -21.43 13.44 18.14
N ALA A 183 -20.12 13.39 18.41
CA ALA A 183 -19.11 12.89 17.48
C ALA A 183 -19.40 11.45 17.03
N ALA A 184 -19.82 10.57 17.94
CA ALA A 184 -20.20 9.19 17.61
C ALA A 184 -21.37 9.13 16.62
N LYS A 185 -22.40 9.96 16.81
CA LYS A 185 -23.57 10.04 15.92
C LYS A 185 -23.20 10.55 14.52
N TYR A 186 -22.32 11.55 14.43
CA TYR A 186 -21.86 12.08 13.14
C TYR A 186 -20.97 11.07 12.42
N SER A 187 -20.06 10.40 13.13
CA SER A 187 -19.21 9.34 12.59
C SER A 187 -20.05 8.23 11.95
N TYR A 188 -21.13 7.85 12.62
CA TYR A 188 -22.08 6.85 12.13
C TYR A 188 -22.76 7.22 10.81
N ARG A 189 -23.18 8.48 10.67
CA ARG A 189 -23.85 8.99 9.46
C ARG A 189 -22.88 9.19 8.31
N PHE A 190 -21.62 9.46 8.62
CA PHE A 190 -20.58 9.71 7.64
C PHE A 190 -20.02 8.42 7.02
N PHE A 191 -19.99 7.33 7.80
CA PHE A 191 -19.51 6.01 7.38
C PHE A 191 -20.01 5.53 5.99
N PRO A 192 -21.31 5.57 5.64
CA PRO A 192 -21.76 5.15 4.31
C PRO A 192 -21.25 6.04 3.16
N ILE A 193 -21.02 7.33 3.40
CA ILE A 193 -20.50 8.27 2.39
C ILE A 193 -19.07 7.88 2.00
N LEU A 194 -18.26 7.52 2.99
CA LEU A 194 -16.91 7.01 2.78
C LEU A 194 -16.90 5.73 1.93
N LEU A 195 -17.76 4.76 2.27
CA LEU A 195 -17.89 3.53 1.49
C LEU A 195 -18.28 3.82 0.04
N LEU A 196 -19.23 4.74 -0.18
CA LEU A 196 -19.65 5.14 -1.51
C LEU A 196 -18.49 5.67 -2.36
N ILE A 197 -17.73 6.62 -1.82
CA ILE A 197 -16.59 7.22 -2.53
C ILE A 197 -15.59 6.14 -2.95
N VAL A 198 -15.26 5.22 -2.04
CA VAL A 198 -14.27 4.17 -2.29
C VAL A 198 -14.77 3.16 -3.31
N PHE A 199 -15.97 2.60 -3.12
CA PHE A 199 -16.50 1.58 -4.04
C PHE A 199 -16.75 2.12 -5.44
N ILE A 200 -17.25 3.36 -5.57
CA ILE A 200 -17.41 4.01 -6.88
C ILE A 200 -16.05 4.18 -7.55
N SER A 201 -15.03 4.63 -6.81
CA SER A 201 -13.68 4.80 -7.37
C SER A 201 -13.07 3.49 -7.87
N VAL A 202 -13.22 2.40 -7.11
CA VAL A 202 -12.76 1.06 -7.51
C VAL A 202 -13.53 0.55 -8.73
N CYS A 203 -14.86 0.71 -8.76
CA CYS A 203 -15.68 0.27 -9.90
C CYS A 203 -15.35 1.06 -11.17
N LEU A 204 -15.14 2.37 -11.06
CA LEU A 204 -14.70 3.21 -12.17
C LEU A 204 -13.34 2.74 -12.70
N PHE A 205 -12.39 2.45 -11.82
CA PHE A 205 -11.09 1.91 -12.22
C PHE A 205 -11.23 0.59 -12.97
N ILE A 206 -11.99 -0.37 -12.44
CA ILE A 206 -12.16 -1.69 -13.06
C ILE A 206 -12.79 -1.59 -14.45
N ILE A 207 -13.78 -0.70 -14.67
CA ILE A 207 -14.43 -0.55 -15.97
C ILE A 207 -13.52 0.20 -16.96
N PHE A 208 -12.98 1.37 -16.58
CA PHE A 208 -12.24 2.23 -17.51
C PHE A 208 -10.81 1.80 -17.77
N LYS A 209 -10.20 1.03 -16.87
CA LYS A 209 -8.83 0.52 -17.03
C LYS A 209 -8.78 -0.95 -17.39
N ASN A 210 -9.92 -1.60 -17.65
CA ASN A 210 -9.94 -3.02 -18.00
C ASN A 210 -9.11 -3.29 -19.28
N PRO A 211 -8.17 -4.24 -19.26
CA PRO A 211 -7.41 -4.60 -20.46
C PRO A 211 -8.20 -5.47 -21.45
N GLN A 212 -9.34 -6.04 -21.07
CA GLN A 212 -10.18 -6.84 -21.96
C GLN A 212 -10.74 -6.01 -23.11
N LYS A 213 -10.64 -6.53 -24.34
CA LYS A 213 -11.05 -5.83 -25.57
C LYS A 213 -12.52 -5.38 -25.53
N GLU A 214 -13.42 -6.24 -25.07
CA GLU A 214 -14.86 -5.96 -25.01
C GLU A 214 -15.18 -4.83 -24.03
N MET A 215 -14.62 -4.90 -22.82
CA MET A 215 -14.81 -3.86 -21.80
C MET A 215 -14.19 -2.53 -22.21
N LYS A 216 -13.02 -2.57 -22.85
CA LYS A 216 -12.34 -1.38 -23.37
C LYS A 216 -13.13 -0.73 -24.51
N ALA A 217 -13.73 -1.53 -25.40
CA ALA A 217 -14.63 -1.04 -26.44
C ALA A 217 -15.88 -0.42 -25.82
N PHE A 218 -16.54 -1.11 -24.88
CA PHE A 218 -17.71 -0.59 -24.17
C PHE A 218 -17.44 0.75 -23.47
N ALA A 219 -16.33 0.86 -22.73
CA ALA A 219 -15.96 2.09 -22.04
C ALA A 219 -15.62 3.25 -22.99
N LYS A 220 -15.11 2.95 -24.19
CA LYS A 220 -14.77 3.94 -25.22
C LYS A 220 -15.98 4.39 -26.02
N ASP A 221 -16.84 3.45 -26.42
CA ASP A 221 -17.99 3.71 -27.29
C ASP A 221 -19.17 4.30 -26.49
N TYR A 222 -19.28 3.94 -25.21
CA TYR A 222 -20.38 4.36 -24.32
C TYR A 222 -19.89 4.84 -22.94
N PRO A 223 -19.04 5.89 -22.87
CA PRO A 223 -18.41 6.31 -21.61
C PRO A 223 -19.42 6.73 -20.53
N GLY A 224 -20.54 7.36 -20.92
CA GLY A 224 -21.60 7.74 -19.99
C GLY A 224 -22.31 6.54 -19.35
N TYR A 225 -22.67 5.53 -20.15
CA TYR A 225 -23.30 4.31 -19.65
C TYR A 225 -22.32 3.48 -18.81
N ALA A 226 -21.06 3.42 -19.20
CA ALA A 226 -20.00 2.77 -18.43
C ALA A 226 -19.81 3.43 -17.05
N ALA A 227 -19.79 4.77 -16.99
CA ALA A 227 -19.71 5.50 -15.74
C ALA A 227 -20.96 5.27 -14.86
N LEU A 228 -22.16 5.31 -15.44
CA LEU A 228 -23.40 5.04 -14.71
C LEU A 228 -23.46 3.61 -14.17
N ALA A 229 -22.99 2.62 -14.94
CA ALA A 229 -22.89 1.25 -14.49
C ALA A 229 -21.91 1.11 -13.31
N ALA A 230 -20.72 1.70 -13.41
CA ALA A 230 -19.75 1.72 -12.31
C ALA A 230 -20.32 2.38 -11.05
N ILE A 231 -21.00 3.52 -11.19
CA ILE A 231 -21.62 4.24 -10.07
C ILE A 231 -22.75 3.40 -9.46
N GLY A 232 -23.62 2.80 -10.28
CA GLY A 232 -24.73 1.96 -9.82
C GLY A 232 -24.25 0.74 -9.04
N VAL A 233 -23.26 0.02 -9.57
CA VAL A 233 -22.64 -1.13 -8.90
C VAL A 233 -21.91 -0.67 -7.63
N GLY A 234 -21.17 0.44 -7.68
CA GLY A 234 -20.49 1.01 -6.52
C GLY A 234 -21.44 1.38 -5.39
N ILE A 235 -22.59 1.99 -5.71
CA ILE A 235 -23.65 2.31 -4.74
C ILE A 235 -24.22 1.02 -4.14
N ALA A 236 -24.53 0.02 -4.96
CA ALA A 236 -25.06 -1.26 -4.48
C ALA A 236 -24.08 -1.95 -3.51
N LEU A 237 -22.80 -2.03 -3.87
CA LEU A 237 -21.75 -2.61 -3.02
C LEU A 237 -21.55 -1.83 -1.71
N ALA A 238 -21.59 -0.50 -1.77
CA ALA A 238 -21.51 0.34 -0.59
C ALA A 238 -22.69 0.12 0.36
N LEU A 239 -23.92 0.01 -0.17
CA LEU A 239 -25.11 -0.26 0.63
C LEU A 239 -25.11 -1.66 1.24
N ILE A 240 -24.69 -2.68 0.49
CA ILE A 240 -24.54 -4.05 0.99
C ILE A 240 -23.50 -4.10 2.12
N THR A 241 -22.34 -3.47 1.89
CA THR A 241 -21.26 -3.41 2.90
C THR A 241 -21.72 -2.63 4.13
N TYR A 242 -22.44 -1.52 3.94
CA TYR A 242 -23.03 -0.76 5.02
C TYR A 242 -24.01 -1.61 5.85
N ALA A 243 -24.93 -2.32 5.19
CA ALA A 243 -25.91 -3.17 5.86
C ALA A 243 -25.25 -4.33 6.62
N ALA A 244 -24.22 -4.95 6.03
CA ALA A 244 -23.46 -6.04 6.66
C ALA A 244 -22.68 -5.55 7.89
N THR A 245 -22.05 -4.39 7.81
CA THR A 245 -21.24 -3.82 8.90
C THR A 245 -22.08 -3.09 9.95
N TYR A 246 -23.31 -2.65 9.63
CA TYR A 246 -24.24 -1.93 10.52
C TYR A 246 -24.36 -2.59 11.89
N ARG A 247 -24.63 -3.90 11.91
CA ARG A 247 -24.87 -4.64 13.16
C ARG A 247 -23.60 -4.76 14.00
N LEU A 248 -22.45 -4.92 13.37
CA LEU A 248 -21.15 -5.04 14.05
C LEU A 248 -20.74 -3.70 14.67
N VAL A 249 -20.85 -2.62 13.89
CA VAL A 249 -20.54 -1.25 14.34
C VAL A 249 -21.44 -0.87 15.51
N LYS A 250 -22.75 -1.10 15.40
CA LYS A 250 -23.70 -0.81 16.49
C LYS A 250 -23.38 -1.58 17.77
N ARG A 251 -23.03 -2.87 17.67
CA ARG A 251 -22.66 -3.70 18.83
C ARG A 251 -21.37 -3.23 19.51
N ARG A 252 -20.34 -2.91 18.72
CA ARG A 252 -19.04 -2.42 19.21
C ARG A 252 -19.16 -1.08 19.93
N ILE A 253 -19.91 -0.14 19.36
CA ILE A 253 -20.16 1.17 19.98
C ILE A 253 -20.95 1.03 21.29
N ALA A 254 -21.93 0.15 21.35
CA ALA A 254 -22.71 -0.09 22.57
C ALA A 254 -21.88 -0.70 23.71
N ALA A 255 -20.80 -1.40 23.37
CA ALA A 255 -19.87 -1.99 24.34
C ALA A 255 -18.74 -1.03 24.75
N ALA A 256 -18.60 0.14 24.10
CA ALA A 256 -17.57 1.11 24.44
C ALA A 256 -17.95 1.90 25.70
N PRO A 257 -17.00 2.11 26.64
CA PRO A 257 -17.26 2.83 27.89
C PRO A 257 -17.75 4.25 27.60
N ASP A 258 -18.63 4.76 28.47
CA ASP A 258 -19.15 6.11 28.33
C ASP A 258 -18.07 7.14 28.70
N THR A 259 -18.08 8.29 28.02
CA THR A 259 -17.07 9.35 28.17
C THR A 259 -16.94 9.85 29.63
N ALA A 260 -17.97 9.62 30.46
CA ALA A 260 -17.99 9.99 31.87
C ALA A 260 -17.17 9.06 32.78
N GLU A 261 -16.74 7.89 32.31
CA GLU A 261 -16.07 6.88 33.13
C GLU A 261 -14.53 6.89 33.02
N LEU A 262 -13.95 7.69 32.12
CA LEU A 262 -12.49 7.77 31.94
C LEU A 262 -11.88 8.98 32.67
N PRO A 263 -10.76 8.81 33.40
CA PRO A 263 -10.02 9.93 33.94
C PRO A 263 -9.50 10.78 32.79
N MET A 264 -9.97 12.02 32.71
CA MET A 264 -9.49 12.99 31.72
C MET A 264 -7.99 13.26 31.99
N PRO A 265 -7.13 13.26 30.96
CA PRO A 265 -5.74 13.65 31.13
C PRO A 265 -5.68 15.10 31.62
N ALA A 266 -4.71 15.40 32.49
CA ALA A 266 -4.57 16.69 33.17
C ALA A 266 -4.51 17.92 32.24
N ASN A 267 -4.24 17.71 30.94
CA ASN A 267 -4.13 18.75 29.91
C ASN A 267 -5.24 18.72 28.85
N ALA A 268 -6.42 18.15 29.15
CA ALA A 268 -7.55 18.31 28.25
C ALA A 268 -7.87 19.81 28.10
N PRO A 269 -7.88 20.39 26.88
CA PRO A 269 -8.20 21.80 26.70
C PRO A 269 -9.61 22.02 27.23
N GLY A 270 -9.70 22.80 28.32
CA GLY A 270 -10.95 23.13 28.98
C GLY A 270 -11.95 23.65 27.95
N LYS A 271 -13.22 23.24 28.12
CA LYS A 271 -14.39 23.86 27.48
C LYS A 271 -14.16 25.37 27.44
N ARG A 272 -14.01 25.96 26.25
CA ARG A 272 -14.21 27.41 26.09
C ARG A 272 -15.68 27.69 26.36
N THR A 273 -15.99 28.02 27.61
CA THR A 273 -17.24 28.69 27.98
C THR A 273 -17.10 30.15 27.63
N ASP A 274 -18.01 30.64 26.80
CA ASP A 274 -18.22 32.06 26.56
C ASP A 274 -18.55 32.76 27.88
N SER A 275 -17.67 33.64 28.33
CA SER A 275 -18.06 34.77 29.19
C SER A 275 -17.03 35.88 29.07
N SER A 276 -17.57 37.05 28.75
CA SER A 276 -17.00 38.38 28.67
C SER A 276 -16.13 38.83 29.85
N ASP A 277 -15.15 39.66 29.50
CA ASP A 277 -14.55 40.78 30.26
C ASP A 277 -13.79 40.47 31.56
N SER A 278 -12.45 40.57 31.50
CA SER A 278 -11.70 41.69 32.11
C SER A 278 -10.19 41.42 32.07
N SER A 279 -9.46 42.43 31.58
CA SER A 279 -8.02 42.74 31.71
C SER A 279 -7.18 41.99 32.75
N GLU A 280 -5.96 41.56 32.40
CA GLU A 280 -4.72 42.27 32.74
C GLU A 280 -3.44 41.56 32.23
N LYS A 281 -2.60 42.39 31.59
CA LYS A 281 -1.11 42.45 31.56
C LYS A 281 -0.28 41.30 30.97
N GLU A 282 0.35 41.69 29.86
CA GLU A 282 1.63 41.22 29.32
C GLU A 282 2.75 41.30 30.37
N GLU A 283 3.52 40.22 30.50
CA GLU A 283 4.96 40.27 30.76
C GLU A 283 5.61 39.17 29.90
N GLY A 284 6.48 39.59 28.98
CA GLY A 284 7.30 38.70 28.17
C GLY A 284 8.58 38.31 28.91
N VAL A 285 9.07 37.10 28.63
CA VAL A 285 10.47 36.73 28.85
C VAL A 285 10.93 35.85 27.68
N GLU A 286 12.17 36.11 27.31
CA GLU A 286 12.90 35.81 26.09
C GLU A 286 13.13 34.33 25.77
N ALA A 287 13.43 34.11 24.49
CA ALA A 287 13.98 32.89 23.96
C ALA A 287 15.46 32.78 24.35
N ASP A 288 15.82 31.74 25.08
CA ASP A 288 17.22 31.36 25.28
C ASP A 288 17.53 30.01 24.62
N ASP A 289 18.46 30.14 23.68
CA ASP A 289 19.19 29.12 22.95
C ASP A 289 20.24 28.52 23.89
N ALA A 290 20.15 27.23 24.22
CA ALA A 290 21.20 26.55 24.99
C ALA A 290 21.24 25.05 24.69
N CYS A 291 21.86 24.73 23.55
CA CYS A 291 22.59 23.49 23.37
C CYS A 291 23.83 23.50 24.29
N SER A 292 23.81 22.83 25.44
CA SER A 292 24.97 22.11 26.00
C SER A 292 24.63 21.42 27.33
N GLY A 293 25.12 20.19 27.48
CA GLY A 293 25.41 19.60 28.79
C GLY A 293 24.30 18.79 29.45
N ILE A 294 24.16 17.51 29.07
CA ILE A 294 23.83 16.47 30.05
C ILE A 294 24.85 15.34 29.92
N THR A 295 25.44 15.06 31.07
CA THR A 295 26.59 14.23 31.40
C THR A 295 26.44 12.75 31.06
N LYS A 296 27.58 12.14 30.73
CA LYS A 296 27.80 10.69 30.64
C LYS A 296 27.25 9.98 31.89
N VAL A 297 26.38 9.00 31.69
CA VAL A 297 26.12 7.94 32.65
C VAL A 297 26.72 6.67 32.06
N ASP A 298 27.86 6.26 32.61
CA ASP A 298 28.44 4.95 32.37
C ASP A 298 27.50 3.87 32.94
N ALA A 299 27.03 2.96 32.10
CA ALA A 299 26.48 1.68 32.52
C ALA A 299 26.89 0.59 31.52
N SER A 300 27.68 -0.35 32.04
CA SER A 300 28.26 -1.54 31.40
C SER A 300 27.24 -2.37 30.59
N PRO A 301 27.65 -3.07 29.51
CA PRO A 301 26.75 -3.85 28.66
C PRO A 301 26.39 -5.18 29.33
N ALA A 302 25.37 -5.18 30.19
CA ALA A 302 24.75 -6.40 30.66
C ALA A 302 23.81 -6.94 29.57
N GLN A 303 24.33 -7.92 28.81
CA GLN A 303 23.55 -8.81 27.96
C GLN A 303 22.36 -9.39 28.75
N ASN A 304 21.16 -8.87 28.52
CA ASN A 304 19.94 -9.58 28.84
C ASN A 304 19.40 -10.21 27.55
N GLN A 305 19.85 -11.45 27.31
CA GLN A 305 19.21 -12.38 26.40
C GLN A 305 17.75 -12.56 26.83
N VAL A 306 16.84 -11.77 26.27
CA VAL A 306 15.41 -12.01 26.37
C VAL A 306 15.09 -13.26 25.57
N LYS A 307 14.91 -14.36 26.31
CA LYS A 307 14.48 -15.69 25.84
C LYS A 307 13.49 -15.58 24.67
N HIS A 308 13.99 -15.87 23.47
CA HIS A 308 13.21 -16.09 22.26
C HIS A 308 12.32 -17.32 22.44
N ASN A 309 11.08 -17.14 22.91
CA ASN A 309 9.94 -18.00 22.58
C ASN A 309 8.64 -17.53 23.27
N LYS A 310 8.16 -16.34 22.88
CA LYS A 310 6.73 -16.02 22.97
C LYS A 310 6.26 -15.70 21.55
N HIS A 311 5.22 -16.41 21.11
CA HIS A 311 4.72 -16.43 19.73
C HIS A 311 4.82 -15.07 19.04
N VAL A 312 5.61 -15.01 17.96
CA VAL A 312 6.00 -13.82 17.16
C VAL A 312 4.84 -12.86 16.92
N PHE A 313 3.63 -13.38 16.76
CA PHE A 313 2.47 -12.60 16.40
C PHE A 313 1.57 -12.14 17.57
N ASN A 314 1.92 -12.41 18.83
CA ASN A 314 1.07 -12.12 20.00
C ASN A 314 1.71 -11.09 20.97
N ARG A 315 2.49 -10.15 20.43
CA ARG A 315 3.25 -9.14 21.17
C ARG A 315 2.53 -7.78 21.20
N ASP A 316 2.72 -6.99 22.26
CA ASP A 316 2.16 -5.64 22.38
C ASP A 316 3.17 -4.60 21.87
N LEU A 317 2.94 -4.15 20.63
CA LEU A 317 3.81 -3.22 19.90
C LEU A 317 3.89 -1.81 20.53
N HIS A 318 2.85 -1.37 21.24
CA HIS A 318 2.84 -0.03 21.85
C HIS A 318 3.74 0.05 23.06
N THR A 319 3.72 -0.98 23.89
CA THR A 319 4.57 -1.05 25.08
C THR A 319 6.03 -1.07 24.66
N GLU A 320 6.36 -1.87 23.63
CA GLU A 320 7.71 -1.94 23.07
C GLU A 320 8.17 -0.59 22.48
N ALA A 321 7.31 0.13 21.75
CA ALA A 321 7.65 1.44 21.17
C ALA A 321 7.84 2.53 22.22
N ARG A 322 6.96 2.58 23.23
CA ARG A 322 7.01 3.58 24.31
C ARG A 322 8.22 3.39 25.22
N GLU A 323 8.66 2.15 25.42
CA GLU A 323 9.88 1.82 26.17
C GLU A 323 11.16 2.10 25.36
N ALA A 324 11.09 2.07 24.04
CA ALA A 324 12.24 2.25 23.15
C ALA A 324 12.64 3.72 22.93
N ASP A 325 11.69 4.66 22.92
CA ASP A 325 11.96 6.08 22.64
C ASP A 325 11.10 7.04 23.49
N ALA A 326 11.77 7.85 24.32
CA ALA A 326 11.14 8.86 25.18
C ALA A 326 10.41 9.96 24.38
N LYS A 327 10.82 10.27 23.14
CA LYS A 327 10.13 11.22 22.28
C LYS A 327 8.77 10.69 21.83
N ILE A 328 8.68 9.40 21.52
CA ILE A 328 7.41 8.75 21.13
C ILE A 328 6.44 8.81 22.31
N ALA A 329 6.91 8.55 23.53
CA ALA A 329 6.09 8.68 24.73
C ALA A 329 5.55 10.12 24.90
N ALA A 330 6.38 11.14 24.71
CA ALA A 330 5.97 12.54 24.81
C ALA A 330 4.94 12.97 23.73
N ILE A 331 5.04 12.45 22.51
CA ILE A 331 4.04 12.71 21.44
C ILE A 331 2.70 12.09 21.82
N GLN A 332 2.71 10.84 22.29
CA GLN A 332 1.50 10.11 22.70
C GLN A 332 0.79 10.80 23.88
N ASP A 333 1.55 11.29 24.85
CA ASP A 333 0.99 11.97 26.03
C ASP A 333 0.37 13.35 25.69
N ASN A 334 0.81 13.98 24.59
CA ASN A 334 0.28 15.27 24.10
C ASN A 334 -0.84 15.13 23.05
N ALA A 335 -1.21 13.91 22.66
CA ALA A 335 -2.24 13.68 21.66
C ALA A 335 -3.63 14.14 22.15
N GLU A 336 -4.40 14.80 21.26
CA GLU A 336 -5.79 15.19 21.55
C GLU A 336 -6.65 13.91 21.69
N VAL A 337 -7.24 13.72 22.88
CA VAL A 337 -8.09 12.54 23.17
C VAL A 337 -9.52 12.81 22.72
N PHE A 338 -10.08 11.88 21.95
CA PHE A 338 -11.46 11.98 21.46
C PHE A 338 -12.41 11.08 22.26
N PRO A 339 -13.75 11.29 22.16
CA PRO A 339 -14.70 10.45 22.86
C PRO A 339 -14.54 8.96 22.48
N PRO A 340 -14.52 8.01 23.44
CA PRO A 340 -14.22 6.60 23.18
C PRO A 340 -15.14 5.94 22.15
N LYS A 341 -16.44 6.28 22.20
CA LYS A 341 -17.45 5.81 21.23
C LYS A 341 -17.16 6.27 19.79
N ALA A 342 -16.60 7.47 19.63
CA ALA A 342 -16.19 7.98 18.31
C ALA A 342 -14.93 7.24 17.85
N GLU A 343 -13.92 7.08 18.71
CA GLU A 343 -12.70 6.35 18.38
C GLU A 343 -12.98 4.90 17.96
N GLU A 344 -13.83 4.17 18.69
CA GLU A 344 -14.20 2.79 18.33
C GLU A 344 -14.87 2.69 16.95
N THR A 345 -15.63 3.73 16.55
CA THR A 345 -16.20 3.82 15.20
C THR A 345 -15.10 3.99 14.16
N PHE A 346 -14.12 4.86 14.41
CA PHE A 346 -12.99 5.10 13.51
C PHE A 346 -12.03 3.92 13.43
N LYS A 347 -11.85 3.12 14.49
CA LYS A 347 -11.06 1.88 14.44
C LYS A 347 -11.61 0.89 13.42
N ILE A 348 -12.93 0.68 13.41
CA ILE A 348 -13.58 -0.22 12.43
C ILE A 348 -13.44 0.34 11.01
N LEU A 349 -13.69 1.64 10.85
CA LEU A 349 -13.58 2.31 9.56
C LEU A 349 -12.15 2.26 9.01
N GLN A 350 -11.15 2.40 9.88
CA GLN A 350 -9.74 2.30 9.54
C GLN A 350 -9.38 0.92 8.98
N VAL A 351 -9.92 -0.17 9.55
CA VAL A 351 -9.72 -1.53 9.03
C VAL A 351 -10.30 -1.66 7.62
N VAL A 352 -11.48 -1.09 7.39
CA VAL A 352 -12.11 -1.11 6.06
C VAL A 352 -11.29 -0.30 5.06
N SER A 353 -10.85 0.91 5.41
CA SER A 353 -10.01 1.72 4.52
C SER A 353 -8.64 1.07 4.26
N ALA A 354 -8.03 0.46 5.26
CA ALA A 354 -6.78 -0.30 5.13
C ALA A 354 -6.94 -1.48 4.17
N SER A 355 -8.10 -2.15 4.18
CA SER A 355 -8.41 -3.22 3.24
C SER A 355 -8.46 -2.73 1.79
N PHE A 356 -9.07 -1.57 1.54
CA PHE A 356 -9.09 -0.97 0.21
C PHE A 356 -7.73 -0.44 -0.25
N ALA A 357 -6.95 0.13 0.69
CA ALA A 357 -5.57 0.52 0.42
C ALA A 357 -4.76 -0.72 -0.02
N SER A 358 -4.88 -1.83 0.71
CA SER A 358 -4.19 -3.09 0.38
C SER A 358 -4.65 -3.73 -0.93
N ILE A 359 -5.95 -3.64 -1.27
CA ILE A 359 -6.43 -4.06 -2.59
C ILE A 359 -5.80 -3.20 -3.71
N SER A 360 -5.72 -1.89 -3.51
CA SER A 360 -5.11 -0.99 -4.51
C SER A 360 -3.60 -1.21 -4.61
N HIS A 361 -2.96 -1.50 -3.49
CA HIS A 361 -1.55 -1.81 -3.37
C HIS A 361 -1.21 -3.10 -4.12
N GLY A 362 -1.91 -4.20 -3.84
CA GLY A 362 -1.68 -5.49 -4.51
C GLY A 362 -1.92 -5.45 -6.01
N ALA A 363 -2.84 -4.59 -6.47
CA ALA A 363 -3.03 -4.34 -7.90
C ALA A 363 -1.82 -3.63 -8.54
N ASN A 364 -1.22 -2.66 -7.84
CA ASN A 364 -0.05 -1.94 -8.35
C ASN A 364 1.19 -2.83 -8.32
N ASP A 365 1.42 -3.48 -7.20
CA ASP A 365 2.70 -4.11 -6.93
C ASP A 365 2.86 -5.47 -7.62
N VAL A 366 1.76 -6.19 -7.88
CA VAL A 366 1.84 -7.40 -8.71
C VAL A 366 2.41 -7.07 -10.10
N ALA A 367 2.18 -5.87 -10.62
CA ALA A 367 2.71 -5.44 -11.91
C ALA A 367 4.24 -5.33 -11.92
N ASN A 368 4.87 -5.05 -10.79
CA ASN A 368 6.33 -4.94 -10.69
C ASN A 368 7.02 -6.30 -10.92
N ALA A 369 6.41 -7.39 -10.47
CA ALA A 369 6.91 -8.74 -10.74
C ALA A 369 6.35 -9.30 -12.05
N ILE A 370 5.05 -9.15 -12.29
CA ILE A 370 4.36 -9.78 -13.42
C ILE A 370 4.56 -9.03 -14.74
N GLY A 371 4.86 -7.73 -14.74
CA GLY A 371 5.14 -6.96 -15.96
C GLY A 371 6.26 -7.59 -16.79
N PRO A 372 7.46 -7.75 -16.21
CA PRO A 372 8.56 -8.41 -16.90
C PRO A 372 8.28 -9.90 -17.21
N ILE A 373 7.63 -10.66 -16.32
CA ILE A 373 7.23 -12.06 -16.60
C ILE A 373 6.28 -12.12 -17.80
N ALA A 374 5.32 -11.21 -17.89
CA ALA A 374 4.36 -11.15 -18.98
C ALA A 374 5.04 -10.82 -20.30
N SER A 375 6.09 -9.98 -20.29
CA SER A 375 6.94 -9.75 -21.46
C SER A 375 7.66 -11.04 -21.89
N ILE A 376 8.34 -11.71 -20.95
CA ILE A 376 9.06 -12.96 -21.21
C ILE A 376 8.10 -14.03 -21.75
N TRP A 377 6.95 -14.20 -21.11
CA TRP A 377 5.91 -15.14 -21.52
C TRP A 377 5.35 -14.81 -22.91
N GLY A 378 5.04 -13.54 -23.16
CA GLY A 378 4.49 -13.08 -24.44
C GLY A 378 5.45 -13.34 -25.61
N ILE A 379 6.73 -13.02 -25.40
CA ILE A 379 7.77 -13.24 -26.41
C ILE A 379 8.00 -14.74 -26.61
N TRP A 380 8.10 -15.53 -25.54
CA TRP A 380 8.25 -16.99 -25.65
C TRP A 380 7.10 -17.65 -26.42
N GLN A 381 5.86 -17.17 -26.26
CA GLN A 381 4.70 -17.70 -26.99
C GLN A 381 4.70 -17.36 -28.49
N THR A 382 5.27 -16.22 -28.87
CA THR A 382 5.08 -15.65 -30.22
C THR A 382 6.37 -15.53 -31.02
N ALA A 383 7.53 -15.71 -30.38
CA ALA A 383 8.86 -15.40 -30.90
C ALA A 383 8.97 -13.95 -31.45
N ASP A 384 8.15 -13.03 -30.95
CA ASP A 384 8.05 -11.65 -31.44
C ASP A 384 7.87 -10.66 -30.29
N VAL A 385 8.28 -9.41 -30.51
CA VAL A 385 8.08 -8.29 -29.58
C VAL A 385 6.65 -7.77 -29.72
N VAL A 386 5.71 -8.50 -29.11
CA VAL A 386 4.29 -8.16 -29.22
C VAL A 386 3.94 -6.97 -28.33
N SER A 387 3.47 -5.89 -28.94
CA SER A 387 3.03 -4.68 -28.25
C SER A 387 1.91 -4.91 -27.24
N SER A 388 1.05 -5.93 -27.42
CA SER A 388 -0.01 -6.28 -26.46
C SER A 388 -0.29 -7.77 -26.33
N VAL A 389 0.10 -8.38 -25.20
CA VAL A 389 -0.31 -9.74 -24.83
C VAL A 389 -1.21 -9.66 -23.61
N ALA A 390 -2.39 -10.28 -23.70
CA ALA A 390 -3.28 -10.39 -22.56
C ALA A 390 -2.61 -11.24 -21.48
N VAL A 391 -2.40 -10.68 -20.30
CA VAL A 391 -1.79 -11.39 -19.17
C VAL A 391 -2.78 -12.44 -18.68
N PRO A 392 -2.46 -13.74 -18.78
CA PRO A 392 -3.34 -14.79 -18.27
C PRO A 392 -3.56 -14.64 -16.76
N MET A 393 -4.79 -14.92 -16.31
CA MET A 393 -5.16 -14.79 -14.90
C MET A 393 -4.30 -15.66 -13.97
N TRP A 394 -3.82 -16.81 -14.44
CA TRP A 394 -2.94 -17.68 -13.65
C TRP A 394 -1.58 -17.05 -13.36
N ILE A 395 -1.06 -16.17 -14.24
CA ILE A 395 0.20 -15.44 -14.00
C ILE A 395 -0.01 -14.38 -12.92
N LEU A 396 -1.16 -13.71 -12.93
CA LEU A 396 -1.52 -12.76 -11.87
C LEU A 396 -1.72 -13.48 -10.52
N PHE A 397 -2.37 -14.64 -10.53
CA PHE A 397 -2.48 -15.49 -9.34
C PHE A 397 -1.10 -15.94 -8.84
N PHE A 398 -0.19 -16.31 -9.74
CA PHE A 398 1.18 -16.66 -9.39
C PHE A 398 1.92 -15.51 -8.68
N GLY A 399 1.83 -14.30 -9.21
CA GLY A 399 2.39 -13.10 -8.57
C GLY A 399 1.75 -12.79 -7.22
N GLY A 400 0.40 -12.81 -7.17
CA GLY A 400 -0.34 -12.64 -5.93
C GLY A 400 0.01 -13.68 -4.87
N ALA A 401 0.22 -14.94 -5.26
CA ALA A 401 0.63 -16.01 -4.36
C ALA A 401 2.03 -15.76 -3.80
N GLY A 402 2.98 -15.29 -4.62
CA GLY A 402 4.29 -14.87 -4.15
C GLY A 402 4.20 -13.77 -3.10
N ILE A 403 3.42 -12.71 -3.36
CA ILE A 403 3.16 -11.62 -2.41
C ILE A 403 2.59 -12.16 -1.10
N VAL A 404 1.55 -12.99 -1.17
CA VAL A 404 0.92 -13.58 0.03
C VAL A 404 1.91 -14.42 0.84
N ILE A 405 2.74 -15.22 0.18
CA ILE A 405 3.74 -16.05 0.87
C ILE A 405 4.77 -15.17 1.58
N GLY A 406 5.31 -14.14 0.91
CA GLY A 406 6.24 -13.19 1.53
C GLY A 406 5.65 -12.45 2.73
N LEU A 407 4.38 -12.08 2.61
CA LEU A 407 3.61 -11.42 3.65
C LEU A 407 3.46 -12.31 4.90
N LEU A 408 3.09 -13.57 4.71
CA LEU A 408 2.91 -14.55 5.78
C LEU A 408 4.24 -14.95 6.46
N THR A 409 5.34 -15.00 5.71
CA THR A 409 6.62 -15.51 6.20
C THR A 409 7.53 -14.45 6.80
N TYR A 410 7.53 -13.22 6.27
CA TYR A 410 8.51 -12.20 6.65
C TYR A 410 7.93 -10.78 6.81
N GLY A 411 6.74 -10.53 6.25
CA GLY A 411 6.05 -9.24 6.32
C GLY A 411 5.83 -8.66 7.72
N TYR A 412 5.81 -9.52 8.75
CA TYR A 412 5.67 -9.10 10.13
C TYR A 412 6.86 -8.27 10.65
N ASN A 413 8.07 -8.47 10.12
CA ASN A 413 9.27 -7.76 10.57
C ASN A 413 9.22 -6.28 10.19
N VAL A 414 8.88 -5.98 8.93
CA VAL A 414 8.79 -4.60 8.45
C VAL A 414 7.57 -3.90 9.03
N THR A 415 6.44 -4.61 9.16
CA THR A 415 5.23 -4.08 9.80
C THR A 415 5.49 -3.65 11.24
N ARG A 416 6.34 -4.38 11.99
CA ARG A 416 6.75 -3.99 13.34
C ARG A 416 7.49 -2.66 13.35
N THR A 417 8.48 -2.50 12.46
CA THR A 417 9.30 -1.28 12.41
C THR A 417 8.44 -0.06 12.07
N VAL A 418 7.55 -0.16 11.08
CA VAL A 418 6.73 0.98 10.64
C VAL A 418 5.58 1.26 11.62
N GLY A 419 4.90 0.22 12.12
CA GLY A 419 3.75 0.38 13.02
C GLY A 419 4.08 0.88 14.42
N CYS A 420 5.35 0.82 14.84
CA CYS A 420 5.83 1.34 16.13
C CYS A 420 6.45 2.74 16.04
N SER A 421 6.80 3.20 14.83
CA SER A 421 7.44 4.51 14.60
C SER A 421 6.48 5.58 14.08
N LEU A 422 5.19 5.23 13.92
CA LEU A 422 4.06 6.12 13.69
C LEU A 422 3.38 6.45 15.02
#